data_AF-A0A5C1WFN9-F1
#
_entry.id   AF-A0A5C1WFN9-F1
#
_cell.length_a   1.000
_cell.length_b   1.000
_cell.length_c   1.000
_cell.angle_alpha   90.00
_cell.angle_beta   90.00
_cell.angle_gamma   90.00
#
_symmetry.space_group_name_H-M   'P 1'
#
loop_
_entity.id
_entity.type
_entity.pdbx_description
1 polymer ?
#
loop_
_entity_poly.entity_id
_entity_poly.type
_entity_poly.pdbx_seq_one_letter_code
_entity_poly.pdbx_strand_id
1 'polypeptide(L)'
;MRRLSIAFVMTALLAASATAETFKDWQVSCDMSHQCRAVGLAARDPDAKGYLSIHRRPDISAPVEVRFSVADPNGTLAGRPYVLLADGKPIDHLLGPITLSDPEEEGGLVEATLAADATSPLSEALRRYHSLQLQAADGSLAVNVSLTGAAAAWLYMDDRLGKNTPPAEPAT
;
A
#
# COMPACT_ATOMS: atom_id res chain seq x y z
N MET A 1 14.81 49.76 -40.80
CA MET A 1 15.30 48.55 -40.12
C MET A 1 14.78 48.56 -38.69
N ARG A 2 13.86 47.67 -38.31
CA ARG A 2 13.25 47.63 -36.96
C ARG A 2 13.44 46.21 -36.42
N ARG A 3 14.39 46.03 -35.50
CA ARG A 3 14.64 44.76 -34.81
C ARG A 3 13.60 44.63 -33.69
N LEU A 4 12.63 43.73 -33.84
CA LEU A 4 11.78 43.30 -32.73
C LEU A 4 12.53 42.20 -31.97
N SER A 5 12.88 42.48 -30.72
CA SER A 5 13.46 41.50 -29.80
C SER A 5 12.32 40.64 -29.26
N ILE A 6 12.37 39.33 -29.55
CA ILE A 6 11.44 38.34 -29.00
C ILE A 6 11.95 37.98 -27.60
N ALA A 7 11.25 38.45 -26.56
CA ALA A 7 11.48 38.01 -25.20
C ALA A 7 10.88 36.61 -25.02
N PHE A 8 11.73 35.60 -24.92
CA PHE A 8 11.34 34.22 -24.62
C PHE A 8 11.07 34.12 -23.12
N VAL A 9 9.81 34.13 -22.71
CA VAL A 9 9.41 33.85 -21.33
C VAL A 9 9.53 32.35 -21.12
N MET A 10 10.61 31.89 -20.49
CA MET A 10 10.74 30.53 -20.00
C MET A 10 9.87 30.38 -18.74
N THR A 11 8.69 29.80 -18.90
CA THR A 11 7.90 29.29 -17.76
C THR A 11 8.59 28.05 -17.22
N ALA A 12 9.29 28.17 -16.10
CA ALA A 12 9.83 27.01 -15.39
C ALA A 12 8.69 26.24 -14.73
N LEU A 13 8.31 25.08 -15.31
CA LEU A 13 7.50 24.11 -14.58
C LEU A 13 8.37 23.50 -13.48
N LEU A 14 8.15 23.92 -12.23
CA LEU A 14 8.63 23.21 -11.05
C LEU A 14 7.92 21.85 -11.00
N ALA A 15 8.55 20.82 -11.54
CA ALA A 15 8.17 19.44 -11.24
C ALA A 15 8.49 19.19 -9.76
N ALA A 16 7.50 19.36 -8.89
CA ALA A 16 7.62 19.04 -7.48
C ALA A 16 7.83 17.53 -7.36
N SER A 17 9.05 17.13 -7.00
CA SER A 17 9.44 15.73 -6.84
C SER A 17 8.71 15.14 -5.63
N ALA A 18 7.87 14.13 -5.86
CA ALA A 18 7.35 13.29 -4.79
C ALA A 18 8.53 12.68 -4.01
N THR A 19 8.63 12.94 -2.71
CA THR A 19 9.71 12.41 -1.88
C THR A 19 9.40 10.95 -1.56
N ALA A 20 10.23 10.04 -2.06
CA ALA A 20 10.15 8.62 -1.71
C ALA A 20 11.17 8.31 -0.61
N GLU A 21 10.71 7.68 0.47
CA GLU A 21 11.55 7.21 1.58
C GLU A 21 11.53 5.68 1.66
N THR A 22 12.63 5.08 2.12
CA THR A 22 12.76 3.62 2.19
C THR A 22 12.99 3.15 3.62
N PHE A 23 12.21 2.14 4.03
CA PHE A 23 12.25 1.49 5.33
C PHE A 23 12.39 -0.02 5.12
N LYS A 24 13.64 -0.50 4.99
CA LYS A 24 13.93 -1.92 4.72
C LYS A 24 13.22 -2.41 3.46
N ASP A 25 12.22 -3.27 3.58
CA ASP A 25 11.50 -3.88 2.45
C ASP A 25 10.33 -3.01 1.96
N TRP A 26 10.19 -1.81 2.53
CA TRP A 26 9.10 -0.88 2.27
C TRP A 26 9.58 0.43 1.66
N GLN A 27 8.81 0.94 0.70
CA GLN A 27 9.00 2.27 0.13
C GLN A 27 7.74 3.10 0.35
N VAL A 28 7.88 4.33 0.81
CA VAL A 28 6.77 5.27 1.03
C VAL A 28 6.93 6.47 0.12
N SER A 29 5.88 6.82 -0.60
CA SER A 29 5.77 8.07 -1.36
C SER A 29 4.52 8.82 -0.90
N CYS A 30 4.67 10.10 -0.58
CA CYS A 30 3.52 10.97 -0.34
C CYS A 30 3.44 12.04 -1.43
N ASP A 31 2.23 12.32 -1.90
CA ASP A 31 1.96 13.37 -2.89
C ASP A 31 1.64 14.73 -2.23
N MET A 32 1.51 15.77 -3.05
CA MET A 32 1.16 17.13 -2.60
C MET A 32 -0.28 17.27 -2.12
N SER A 33 -1.14 16.28 -2.39
CA SER A 33 -2.53 16.24 -1.92
C SER A 33 -2.63 15.60 -0.54
N HIS A 34 -1.50 15.43 0.16
CA HIS A 34 -1.37 14.73 1.43
C HIS A 34 -1.92 13.31 1.37
N GLN A 35 -1.75 12.61 0.25
CA GLN A 35 -1.99 11.16 0.18
C GLN A 35 -0.65 10.45 0.30
N CYS A 36 -0.59 9.43 1.14
CA CYS A 36 0.60 8.62 1.30
C CYS A 36 0.33 7.19 0.84
N ARG A 37 1.27 6.65 0.06
CA ARG A 37 1.29 5.27 -0.37
C ARG A 37 2.57 4.61 0.12
N ALA A 38 2.43 3.46 0.78
CA ALA A 38 3.54 2.57 1.10
C ALA A 38 3.43 1.31 0.25
N VAL A 39 4.54 0.81 -0.28
CA VAL A 39 4.62 -0.44 -1.03
C VAL A 39 5.60 -1.37 -0.31
N GLY A 40 5.12 -2.54 0.10
CA GLY A 40 5.91 -3.63 0.65
C GLY A 40 6.07 -4.73 -0.39
N LEU A 41 7.31 -5.09 -0.69
CA LEU A 41 7.60 -6.12 -1.68
C LEU A 41 7.43 -7.52 -1.07
N ALA A 42 7.15 -8.51 -1.92
CA ALA A 42 7.20 -9.91 -1.52
C ALA A 42 8.52 -10.21 -0.78
N ALA A 43 8.44 -11.05 0.25
CA ALA A 43 9.63 -11.66 0.82
C ALA A 43 10.44 -12.30 -0.32
N ARG A 44 11.77 -12.43 -0.18
CA ARG A 44 12.71 -12.92 -1.23
C ARG A 44 12.44 -14.39 -1.61
N ASP A 45 11.29 -14.62 -2.20
CA ASP A 45 10.74 -15.86 -2.68
C ASP A 45 10.59 -15.68 -4.20
N PRO A 46 11.33 -16.45 -5.02
CA PRO A 46 11.27 -16.33 -6.47
C PRO A 46 9.88 -16.62 -7.05
N ASP A 47 9.02 -17.30 -6.29
CA ASP A 47 7.69 -17.75 -6.70
C ASP A 47 6.56 -16.81 -6.23
N ALA A 48 6.79 -15.98 -5.20
CA ALA A 48 5.82 -14.99 -4.73
C ALA A 48 5.87 -13.70 -5.59
N LYS A 49 5.14 -13.70 -6.71
CA LYS A 49 5.11 -12.61 -7.71
C LYS A 49 4.09 -11.53 -7.33
N GLY A 50 4.31 -10.78 -6.24
CA GLY A 50 3.37 -9.73 -5.85
C GLY A 50 3.93 -8.69 -4.90
N TYR A 51 3.10 -7.71 -4.58
CA TYR A 51 3.38 -6.71 -3.58
C TYR A 51 2.10 -6.34 -2.82
N LEU A 52 2.31 -5.73 -1.66
CA LEU A 52 1.25 -5.08 -0.90
C LEU A 52 1.42 -3.58 -1.03
N SER A 53 0.33 -2.86 -1.23
CA SER A 53 0.31 -1.41 -1.10
C SER A 53 -0.67 -0.99 -0.02
N ILE A 54 -0.25 0.00 0.77
CA ILE A 54 -1.07 0.65 1.79
C ILE A 54 -1.29 2.08 1.31
N HIS A 55 -2.54 2.48 1.17
CA HIS A 55 -2.91 3.82 0.79
C HIS A 55 -3.66 4.51 1.95
N ARG A 56 -3.17 5.70 2.33
CA ARG A 56 -3.67 6.47 3.45
C ARG A 56 -3.94 7.91 3.04
N ARG A 57 -5.08 8.40 3.48
CA ARG A 57 -5.57 9.77 3.27
C ARG A 57 -5.44 10.59 4.57
N PRO A 58 -5.43 11.93 4.48
CA PRO A 58 -5.22 12.80 5.64
C PRO A 58 -6.43 12.78 6.59
N ASP A 59 -7.62 12.52 6.06
CA ASP A 59 -8.83 12.33 6.85
C ASP A 59 -8.63 11.20 7.89
N ILE A 60 -8.91 11.52 9.15
CA ILE A 60 -8.80 10.60 10.30
C ILE A 60 -9.86 9.49 10.21
N SER A 61 -11.01 9.79 9.60
CA SER A 61 -12.13 8.86 9.44
C SER A 61 -12.04 8.02 8.16
N ALA A 62 -11.16 8.39 7.21
CA ALA A 62 -11.01 7.63 5.98
C ALA A 62 -10.39 6.24 6.26
N PRO A 63 -10.97 5.16 5.73
CA PRO A 63 -10.37 3.84 5.84
C PRO A 63 -9.01 3.80 5.16
N VAL A 64 -8.10 3.03 5.74
CA VAL A 64 -6.84 2.62 5.15
C VAL A 64 -7.13 1.55 4.11
N GLU A 65 -6.66 1.76 2.88
CA GLU A 65 -6.80 0.78 1.82
C GLU A 65 -5.54 -0.08 1.79
N VAL A 66 -5.72 -1.39 1.93
CA VAL A 66 -4.65 -2.39 1.87
C VAL A 66 -4.90 -3.23 0.63
N ARG A 67 -4.02 -3.11 -0.37
CA ARG A 67 -4.19 -3.77 -1.67
C ARG A 67 -3.07 -4.76 -1.93
N PHE A 68 -3.45 -6.00 -2.20
CA PHE A 68 -2.56 -7.00 -2.77
C PHE A 68 -2.65 -6.91 -4.29
N SER A 69 -1.50 -6.89 -4.96
CA SER A 69 -1.41 -7.01 -6.42
C SER A 69 -0.46 -8.16 -6.73
N VAL A 70 -0.95 -9.16 -7.45
CA VAL A 70 -0.25 -10.42 -7.72
C VAL A 70 -0.25 -10.70 -9.21
N ALA A 71 0.88 -11.09 -9.79
CA ALA A 71 0.94 -11.51 -11.19
C ALA A 71 0.26 -12.87 -11.37
N ASP A 72 -0.66 -12.96 -12.33
CA ASP A 72 -1.37 -14.21 -12.65
C ASP A 72 -1.19 -14.60 -14.13
N PRO A 73 0.04 -14.97 -14.54
CA PRO A 73 0.35 -15.26 -15.94
C PRO A 73 -0.45 -16.45 -16.51
N ASN A 74 -1.01 -17.30 -15.65
CA ASN A 74 -1.73 -18.51 -16.04
C ASN A 74 -3.25 -18.42 -15.78
N GLY A 75 -3.76 -17.29 -15.27
CA GLY A 75 -5.19 -17.12 -14.96
C GLY A 75 -5.72 -18.07 -13.90
N THR A 76 -4.88 -18.43 -12.92
CA THR A 76 -5.18 -19.44 -11.89
C THR A 76 -5.49 -18.85 -10.52
N LEU A 77 -5.38 -17.53 -10.35
CA LEU A 77 -5.54 -16.87 -9.06
C LEU A 77 -6.88 -16.16 -8.90
N ALA A 78 -7.39 -15.53 -9.96
CA ALA A 78 -8.65 -14.79 -9.95
C ALA A 78 -9.85 -15.65 -9.53
N GLY A 79 -10.82 -15.05 -8.81
CA GLY A 79 -12.06 -15.71 -8.42
C GLY A 79 -11.94 -16.79 -7.33
N ARG A 80 -10.73 -17.19 -6.94
CA ARG A 80 -10.49 -18.17 -5.87
C ARG A 80 -10.58 -17.53 -4.48
N PRO A 81 -11.06 -18.27 -3.47
CA PRO A 81 -11.04 -17.81 -2.08
C PRO A 81 -9.66 -17.99 -1.45
N TYR A 82 -9.18 -16.95 -0.77
CA TYR A 82 -7.94 -16.93 -0.01
C TYR A 82 -8.20 -16.58 1.45
N VAL A 83 -7.38 -17.11 2.34
CA VAL A 83 -7.31 -16.74 3.74
C VAL A 83 -6.12 -15.81 3.95
N LEU A 84 -6.34 -14.74 4.70
CA LEU A 84 -5.28 -13.83 5.11
C LEU A 84 -4.58 -14.35 6.35
N LEU A 85 -3.26 -14.55 6.25
CA LEU A 85 -2.44 -15.00 7.36
C LEU A 85 -1.40 -13.94 7.74
N ALA A 86 -1.14 -13.80 9.04
CA ALA A 86 0.02 -13.09 9.58
C ALA A 86 0.94 -14.10 10.27
N ASP A 87 2.20 -14.15 9.85
CA ASP A 87 3.19 -15.15 10.31
C ASP A 87 2.64 -16.59 10.28
N GLY A 88 1.93 -16.93 9.19
CA GLY A 88 1.34 -18.24 8.96
C GLY A 88 0.09 -18.56 9.79
N LYS A 89 -0.44 -17.59 10.55
CA LYS A 89 -1.67 -17.76 11.34
C LYS A 89 -2.80 -16.90 10.77
N PRO A 90 -4.04 -17.42 10.71
CA PRO A 90 -5.19 -16.59 10.34
C PRO A 90 -5.28 -15.36 11.24
N ILE A 91 -5.59 -14.21 10.65
CA ILE A 91 -5.88 -13.00 11.42
C ILE A 91 -7.32 -13.09 11.91
N ASP A 92 -7.50 -13.08 13.22
CA ASP A 92 -8.80 -13.15 13.85
C ASP A 92 -9.73 -12.02 13.37
N HIS A 93 -11.02 -12.32 13.28
CA HIS A 93 -12.09 -11.36 12.95
C HIS A 93 -12.02 -10.70 11.56
N LEU A 94 -11.18 -11.18 10.63
CA LEU A 94 -11.38 -10.86 9.22
C LEU A 94 -12.65 -11.54 8.69
N LEU A 95 -13.55 -10.73 8.13
CA LEU A 95 -14.84 -11.18 7.61
C LEU A 95 -14.65 -11.91 6.27
N GLY A 96 -14.48 -13.23 6.34
CA GLY A 96 -14.61 -14.12 5.20
C GLY A 96 -13.38 -14.21 4.29
N PRO A 97 -13.45 -15.10 3.27
CA PRO A 97 -12.38 -15.28 2.31
C PRO A 97 -12.17 -14.02 1.46
N ILE A 98 -10.92 -13.76 1.12
CA ILE A 98 -10.50 -12.72 0.19
C ILE A 98 -10.54 -13.30 -1.21
N THR A 99 -11.08 -12.57 -2.17
CA THR A 99 -11.07 -12.97 -3.58
C THR A 99 -10.27 -11.94 -4.37
N LEU A 100 -9.38 -12.43 -5.23
CA LEU A 100 -8.66 -11.60 -6.20
C LEU A 100 -9.57 -11.31 -7.40
N SER A 101 -9.55 -10.07 -7.89
CA SER A 101 -10.31 -9.63 -9.06
C SER A 101 -9.85 -10.36 -10.32
N ASP A 102 -10.69 -10.31 -11.36
CA ASP A 102 -10.23 -10.63 -12.71
C ASP A 102 -9.11 -9.65 -13.12
N PRO A 103 -8.12 -10.10 -13.90
CA PRO A 103 -7.08 -9.22 -14.38
C PRO A 103 -7.62 -8.28 -15.47
N GLU A 104 -7.09 -7.06 -15.53
CA GLU A 104 -7.49 -6.07 -16.56
C GLU A 104 -7.06 -6.51 -17.98
N GLU A 105 -5.98 -7.27 -18.08
CA GLU A 105 -5.42 -7.82 -19.32
C GLU A 105 -4.98 -9.28 -19.09
N GLU A 106 -4.98 -10.10 -20.14
CA GLU A 106 -4.55 -11.50 -20.05
C GLU A 106 -3.10 -11.61 -19.57
N GLY A 107 -2.87 -12.39 -18.51
CA GLY A 107 -1.55 -12.52 -17.86
C GLY A 107 -1.13 -11.32 -17.00
N GLY A 108 -2.04 -10.37 -16.76
CA GLY A 108 -1.83 -9.17 -15.95
C GLY A 108 -1.82 -9.41 -14.44
N LEU A 109 -1.96 -8.32 -13.68
CA LEU A 109 -2.10 -8.34 -12.23
C LEU A 109 -3.56 -8.64 -11.85
N VAL A 110 -3.74 -9.47 -10.83
CA VAL A 110 -5.00 -9.64 -10.12
C VAL A 110 -4.89 -8.94 -8.76
N GLU A 111 -5.99 -8.35 -8.29
CA GLU A 111 -5.94 -7.48 -7.11
C GLU A 111 -7.00 -7.85 -6.06
N ALA A 112 -6.68 -7.67 -4.79
CA ALA A 112 -7.65 -7.67 -3.70
C ALA A 112 -7.43 -6.43 -2.84
N THR A 113 -8.48 -5.63 -2.66
CA THR A 113 -8.45 -4.44 -1.80
C THR A 113 -9.26 -4.70 -0.54
N LEU A 114 -8.64 -4.48 0.61
CA LEU A 114 -9.24 -4.55 1.93
C LEU A 114 -9.29 -3.15 2.53
N ALA A 115 -10.45 -2.79 3.07
CA ALA A 115 -10.57 -1.61 3.90
C ALA A 115 -10.22 -1.98 5.35
N ALA A 116 -9.36 -1.19 5.97
CA ALA A 116 -8.94 -1.32 7.35
C ALA A 116 -9.11 0.02 8.06
N ASP A 117 -9.65 0.04 9.28
CA ASP A 117 -9.47 1.19 10.17
C ASP A 117 -8.17 1.04 10.99
N ALA A 118 -7.77 2.09 11.70
CA ALA A 118 -6.52 2.12 12.47
C ALA A 118 -6.47 1.09 13.62
N THR A 119 -7.63 0.64 14.09
CA THR A 119 -7.81 -0.32 15.20
C THR A 119 -8.07 -1.74 14.73
N SER A 120 -8.29 -1.95 13.44
CA SER A 120 -8.61 -3.26 12.88
C SER A 120 -7.46 -4.26 13.09
N PRO A 121 -7.78 -5.58 13.20
CA PRO A 121 -6.79 -6.64 13.27
C PRO A 121 -5.79 -6.62 12.10
N LEU A 122 -6.23 -6.16 10.92
CA LEU A 122 -5.34 -5.98 9.76
C LEU A 122 -4.32 -4.87 9.97
N SER A 123 -4.76 -3.68 10.43
CA SER A 123 -3.82 -2.59 10.77
C SER A 123 -2.88 -2.96 11.90
N GLU A 124 -3.34 -3.75 12.87
CA GLU A 124 -2.45 -4.32 13.89
C GLU A 124 -1.44 -5.30 13.29
N ALA A 125 -1.90 -6.19 12.40
CA ALA A 125 -1.05 -7.17 11.75
C ALA A 125 0.13 -6.51 11.01
N LEU A 126 -0.17 -5.47 10.22
CA LEU A 126 0.81 -4.68 9.46
C LEU A 126 1.89 -4.02 10.33
N ARG A 127 1.60 -3.75 11.61
CA ARG A 127 2.52 -3.07 12.53
C ARG A 127 3.29 -4.01 13.45
N ARG A 128 2.79 -5.23 13.69
CA ARG A 128 3.33 -6.13 14.72
C ARG A 128 3.96 -7.42 14.20
N TYR A 129 3.54 -7.90 13.04
CA TYR A 129 3.98 -9.20 12.51
C TYR A 129 5.13 -9.04 11.51
N HIS A 130 5.71 -10.17 11.06
CA HIS A 130 6.87 -10.18 10.17
C HIS A 130 6.49 -10.47 8.71
N SER A 131 5.34 -11.09 8.47
CA SER A 131 4.86 -11.46 7.15
C SER A 131 3.34 -11.41 7.05
N LEU A 132 2.86 -11.12 5.84
CA LEU A 132 1.45 -11.15 5.50
C LEU A 132 1.24 -11.97 4.22
N GLN A 133 0.31 -12.93 4.26
CA GLN A 133 0.19 -13.97 3.24
C GLN A 133 -1.26 -14.14 2.79
N LEU A 134 -1.48 -14.36 1.49
CA LEU A 134 -2.74 -14.88 0.97
C LEU A 134 -2.56 -16.35 0.63
N GLN A 135 -3.28 -17.23 1.34
CA GLN A 135 -3.21 -18.68 1.15
C GLN A 135 -4.53 -19.23 0.64
N ALA A 136 -4.49 -20.05 -0.42
CA ALA A 136 -5.65 -20.78 -0.91
C ALA A 136 -5.93 -22.02 -0.06
N ALA A 137 -7.13 -22.60 -0.21
CA ALA A 137 -7.54 -23.78 0.56
C ALA A 137 -6.66 -25.04 0.33
N ASP A 138 -5.94 -25.11 -0.79
CA ASP A 138 -4.97 -26.17 -1.09
C ASP A 138 -3.59 -25.95 -0.43
N GLY A 139 -3.42 -24.86 0.32
CA GLY A 139 -2.18 -24.48 1.00
C GLY A 139 -1.22 -23.65 0.14
N SER A 140 -1.50 -23.45 -1.15
CA SER A 140 -0.66 -22.62 -2.02
C SER A 140 -0.75 -21.14 -1.64
N LEU A 141 0.38 -20.44 -1.73
CA LEU A 141 0.46 -19.00 -1.46
C LEU A 141 0.31 -18.23 -2.77
N ALA A 142 -0.66 -17.32 -2.84
CA ALA A 142 -0.73 -16.34 -3.91
C ALA A 142 0.34 -15.25 -3.73
N VAL A 143 0.58 -14.85 -2.49
CA VAL A 143 1.61 -13.86 -2.15
C VAL A 143 2.06 -14.01 -0.70
N ASN A 144 3.34 -13.70 -0.44
CA ASN A 144 3.92 -13.59 0.89
C ASN A 144 4.76 -12.32 0.97
N VAL A 145 4.29 -11.33 1.73
CA VAL A 145 4.90 -9.99 1.83
C VAL A 145 5.66 -9.85 3.13
N SER A 146 6.89 -9.36 3.06
CA SER A 146 7.67 -9.02 4.25
C SER A 146 7.10 -7.77 4.91
N LEU A 147 6.86 -7.84 6.22
CA LEU A 147 6.50 -6.69 7.04
C LEU A 147 7.71 -6.05 7.72
N THR A 148 8.93 -6.47 7.35
CA THR A 148 10.16 -5.86 7.87
C THR A 148 10.26 -4.41 7.41
N GLY A 149 10.06 -3.47 8.34
CA GLY A 149 10.02 -2.03 8.08
C GLY A 149 8.62 -1.45 7.88
N ALA A 150 7.57 -2.28 7.83
CA ALA A 150 6.18 -1.84 7.66
C ALA A 150 5.73 -0.86 8.76
N ALA A 151 6.06 -1.14 10.02
CA ALA A 151 5.72 -0.27 11.15
C ALA A 151 6.39 1.12 11.04
N ALA A 152 7.66 1.18 10.61
CA ALA A 152 8.37 2.43 10.42
C ALA A 152 7.78 3.24 9.24
N ALA A 153 7.49 2.56 8.13
CA ALA A 153 6.78 3.14 7.00
C ALA A 153 5.40 3.68 7.41
N TRP A 154 4.66 2.95 8.25
CA TRP A 154 3.36 3.36 8.77
C TRP A 154 3.45 4.64 9.61
N LEU A 155 4.39 4.69 10.57
CA LEU A 155 4.59 5.86 11.42
C LEU A 155 5.02 7.08 10.61
N TYR A 156 5.88 6.88 9.61
CA TYR A 156 6.26 7.94 8.69
C TYR A 156 5.06 8.48 7.91
N MET A 157 4.14 7.62 7.45
CA MET A 157 2.88 8.08 6.85
C MET A 157 2.03 8.86 7.85
N ASP A 158 1.89 8.41 9.11
CA ASP A 158 1.12 9.15 10.12
C ASP A 158 1.69 10.54 10.39
N ASP A 159 3.01 10.68 10.45
CA ASP A 159 3.69 11.96 10.62
C ASP A 159 3.43 12.89 9.43
N ARG A 160 3.62 12.40 8.20
CA ARG A 160 3.34 13.17 6.98
C ARG A 160 1.89 13.59 6.83
N LEU A 161 0.95 12.81 7.37
CA LEU A 161 -0.48 13.10 7.35
C LEU A 161 -0.94 13.96 8.54
N GLY A 162 -0.04 14.33 9.46
CA GLY A 162 -0.38 15.09 10.66
C GLY A 162 -1.24 14.33 11.67
N LYS A 163 -1.31 12.99 11.56
CA LYS A 163 -2.12 12.13 12.44
C LYS A 163 -1.50 11.93 13.83
N ASN A 164 -0.23 12.28 13.99
CA ASN A 164 0.49 12.26 15.28
C ASN A 164 0.43 13.61 16.02
N THR A 165 -0.18 14.65 15.43
CA THR A 165 -0.29 15.97 16.06
C THR A 165 -1.43 15.95 17.08
N PRO A 166 -1.20 16.35 18.35
CA PRO A 166 -2.28 16.53 19.31
C PRO A 166 -3.32 17.54 18.77
N PRO A 167 -4.63 17.37 19.07
CA PRO A 167 -5.61 18.39 18.72
C PRO A 167 -5.16 19.74 19.31
N ALA A 168 -5.23 20.80 18.51
CA ALA A 168 -4.93 22.14 18.98
C ALA A 168 -5.84 22.45 20.18
N GLU A 169 -5.23 22.82 21.31
CA GLU A 169 -5.95 23.23 22.51
C GLU A 169 -6.85 24.43 22.14
N PRO A 170 -8.16 24.41 22.47
CA PRO A 170 -9.03 25.52 22.13
C PRO A 170 -8.52 26.77 22.85
N ALA A 171 -8.28 27.84 22.10
CA ALA A 171 -7.97 29.14 22.67
C ALA A 171 -9.16 29.60 23.52
N THR A 172 -8.98 29.59 24.85
CA THR A 172 -9.89 30.17 25.83
C THR A 172 -9.89 31.69 25.79
#